data_AF-G3GBZ7-F1
#
_entry.id   AF-G3GBZ7-F1
#
_cell.length_a   1.000
_cell.length_b   1.000
_cell.length_c   1.000
_cell.angle_alpha   90.00
_cell.angle_beta   90.00
_cell.angle_gamma   90.00
#
_symmetry.space_group_name_H-M   'P 1'
#
loop_
_entity.id
_entity.type
_entity.pdbx_description
1 polymer ?
#
loop_
_entity_poly.entity_id
_entity_poly.type
_entity_poly.pdbx_seq_one_letter_code
_entity_poly.pdbx_strand_id
1 'polypeptide(L)'
;IFMFSENKNPIAETFVHGSTIEIIWTSIPALILLIIAIPSFALLYSMDEIIYPLITIEVIGSQWYWTYEYSDCFSFENEDINESLIFDSYMLQEDD
;
A
#
# COMPACT_ATOMS: atom_id res chain seq x y z
N ILE A 1 -9.32 -25.95 -26.51
CA ILE A 1 -8.74 -25.94 -27.86
C ILE A 1 -8.60 -27.35 -28.43
N PHE A 2 -7.79 -28.24 -27.85
CA PHE A 2 -7.62 -29.62 -28.34
C PHE A 2 -8.93 -30.42 -28.50
N MET A 3 -9.86 -30.26 -27.55
CA MET A 3 -11.18 -30.93 -27.56
C MET A 3 -12.15 -30.37 -28.60
N PHE A 4 -11.89 -29.17 -29.14
CA PHE A 4 -12.78 -28.47 -30.08
C PHE A 4 -12.08 -28.21 -31.43
N SER A 5 -11.10 -29.05 -31.81
CA SER A 5 -10.48 -29.01 -33.13
C SER A 5 -11.41 -29.61 -34.18
N GLU A 6 -11.43 -29.06 -35.40
CA GLU A 6 -12.23 -29.55 -36.53
C GLU A 6 -12.09 -31.07 -36.77
N ASN A 7 -10.87 -31.60 -36.63
CA ASN A 7 -10.59 -33.03 -36.79
C ASN A 7 -11.30 -33.91 -35.73
N LYS A 8 -11.62 -33.35 -34.55
CA LYS A 8 -12.25 -34.06 -33.43
C LYS A 8 -13.71 -33.70 -33.22
N ASN A 9 -14.09 -32.45 -33.48
CA ASN A 9 -15.46 -31.98 -33.38
C ASN A 9 -15.82 -31.16 -34.64
N PRO A 10 -16.23 -31.84 -35.72
CA PRO A 10 -16.41 -31.22 -37.04
C PRO A 10 -17.69 -30.38 -37.15
N ILE A 11 -18.65 -30.54 -36.23
CA ILE A 11 -19.89 -29.77 -36.19
C ILE A 11 -19.86 -28.92 -34.92
N ALA A 12 -20.01 -27.61 -35.07
CA ALA A 12 -20.01 -26.68 -33.95
C ALA A 12 -21.33 -26.72 -33.18
N GLU A 13 -21.22 -26.68 -31.85
CA GLU A 13 -22.37 -26.48 -30.97
C GLU A 13 -22.89 -25.04 -31.07
N THR A 14 -24.21 -24.85 -30.98
CA THR A 14 -24.88 -23.55 -31.25
C THR A 14 -25.50 -22.90 -30.00
N PHE A 15 -25.05 -23.27 -28.80
CA PHE A 15 -25.53 -22.61 -27.58
C PHE A 15 -25.06 -21.15 -27.52
N VAL A 16 -25.97 -20.24 -27.16
CA VAL A 16 -25.69 -18.79 -27.09
C VAL A 16 -25.79 -18.25 -25.66
N HIS A 17 -26.54 -18.94 -24.79
CA HIS A 17 -26.82 -18.47 -23.44
C HIS A 17 -26.54 -19.56 -22.40
N GLY A 18 -26.00 -19.13 -21.26
CA GLY A 18 -25.65 -20.00 -20.16
C GLY A 18 -25.94 -19.33 -18.82
N SER A 19 -27.20 -18.96 -18.56
CA SER A 19 -27.57 -18.17 -17.37
C SER A 19 -27.03 -18.74 -16.05
N THR A 20 -27.02 -20.06 -15.87
CA THR A 20 -26.46 -20.68 -14.66
C THR A 20 -24.96 -20.47 -14.52
N ILE A 21 -24.20 -20.61 -15.61
CA ILE A 21 -22.73 -20.43 -15.59
C ILE A 21 -22.37 -18.94 -15.48
N GLU A 22 -23.19 -18.06 -16.06
CA GLU A 22 -23.12 -16.60 -15.90
C GLU A 22 -23.24 -16.17 -14.44
N ILE A 23 -24.21 -16.72 -13.71
CA ILE A 23 -24.36 -16.47 -12.27
C ILE A 23 -23.12 -16.96 -11.51
N ILE A 24 -22.66 -18.17 -11.79
CA ILE A 24 -21.51 -18.78 -11.09
C ILE A 24 -20.25 -17.92 -11.27
N TRP A 25 -19.88 -17.57 -12.51
CA TRP A 25 -18.66 -16.79 -12.75
C TRP A 25 -18.80 -15.32 -12.35
N THR A 26 -20.00 -14.82 -12.07
CA THR A 26 -20.19 -13.45 -11.55
C THR A 26 -20.12 -13.43 -10.03
N SER A 27 -20.75 -14.41 -9.37
CA SER A 27 -20.78 -14.51 -7.91
C SER A 27 -19.43 -14.93 -7.30
N ILE A 28 -18.68 -15.83 -7.95
CA ILE A 28 -17.38 -16.29 -7.42
C ILE A 28 -16.38 -15.12 -7.32
N PRO A 29 -16.13 -14.32 -8.37
CA PRO A 29 -15.24 -13.15 -8.27
C PRO A 29 -15.74 -12.12 -7.27
N ALA A 30 -17.04 -11.86 -7.19
CA ALA A 30 -17.60 -10.93 -6.20
C ALA A 30 -17.32 -11.39 -4.75
N LEU A 31 -17.44 -12.69 -4.49
CA LEU A 31 -17.15 -13.26 -3.17
C LEU A 31 -15.65 -13.22 -2.84
N ILE A 32 -14.78 -13.45 -3.82
CA ILE A 32 -13.32 -13.29 -3.65
C ILE A 32 -12.99 -11.85 -3.25
N LEU A 33 -13.59 -10.86 -3.91
CA LEU A 33 -13.40 -9.45 -3.55
C LEU A 33 -13.87 -9.14 -2.12
N LEU A 34 -15.01 -9.69 -1.71
CA LEU A 34 -15.52 -9.53 -0.34
C LEU A 34 -14.54 -10.08 0.70
N ILE A 35 -13.96 -11.25 0.44
CA ILE A 35 -12.96 -11.86 1.35
C ILE A 35 -11.71 -10.98 1.45
N ILE A 36 -11.25 -10.39 0.35
CA ILE A 36 -10.06 -9.51 0.34
C ILE A 36 -10.37 -8.17 1.03
N ALA A 37 -11.59 -7.66 0.89
CA ALA A 37 -11.99 -6.38 1.47
C ALA A 37 -11.95 -6.39 3.01
N ILE A 38 -12.33 -7.49 3.65
CA ILE A 38 -12.38 -7.59 5.13
C ILE A 38 -11.01 -7.29 5.79
N PRO A 39 -9.91 -8.00 5.50
CA PRO A 39 -8.60 -7.68 6.07
C PRO A 39 -8.07 -6.32 5.59
N SER A 40 -8.40 -5.90 4.37
CA SER A 40 -8.00 -4.60 3.84
C SER A 40 -8.58 -3.43 4.64
N PHE A 41 -9.87 -3.51 4.99
CA PHE A 41 -10.50 -2.49 5.83
C PHE A 41 -9.97 -2.52 7.25
N ALA A 42 -9.76 -3.71 7.83
CA ALA A 42 -9.16 -3.83 9.16
C ALA A 42 -7.78 -3.14 9.22
N LEU A 43 -6.92 -3.38 8.22
CA LEU A 43 -5.62 -2.73 8.12
C LEU A 43 -5.73 -1.21 7.99
N LEU A 44 -6.65 -0.72 7.13
CA LEU A 44 -6.86 0.70 6.93
C LEU A 44 -7.24 1.40 8.24
N TYR A 45 -8.14 0.82 9.03
CA TYR A 45 -8.50 1.38 10.33
C TYR A 45 -7.34 1.31 11.33
N SER A 46 -6.55 0.24 11.34
CA SER A 46 -5.37 0.15 12.21
C SER A 46 -4.27 1.16 11.87
N MET A 47 -4.16 1.59 10.61
CA MET A 47 -3.19 2.61 10.20
C MET A 47 -3.62 4.04 10.57
N ASP A 48 -4.92 4.29 10.68
CA ASP A 48 -5.47 5.60 11.05
C ASP A 48 -5.47 5.84 12.57
N GLU A 49 -5.23 4.79 13.38
CA GLU A 49 -5.08 4.95 14.82
C GLU A 49 -3.81 5.76 15.14
N ILE A 50 -4.02 7.01 15.55
CA ILE A 50 -2.97 7.90 16.04
C ILE A 50 -2.46 7.36 17.38
N ILE A 51 -1.28 6.75 17.35
CA ILE A 51 -0.54 6.35 18.54
C ILE A 51 0.07 7.61 19.17
N TYR A 52 0.08 7.70 20.51
CA TYR A 52 0.83 8.77 21.21
C TYR A 52 2.33 8.59 20.94
N PRO A 53 2.98 9.49 20.16
CA PRO A 53 4.38 9.32 19.80
C PRO A 53 5.26 9.65 21.00
N LEU A 54 6.35 8.89 21.19
CA LEU A 54 7.38 9.20 22.19
C LEU A 54 8.37 10.29 21.71
N ILE A 55 8.52 10.44 20.39
CA ILE A 55 9.44 11.39 19.75
C ILE A 55 8.75 11.93 18.50
N THR A 56 8.78 13.26 18.31
CA THR A 56 8.37 13.93 17.09
C THR A 56 9.58 14.34 16.25
N ILE A 57 9.57 14.00 14.96
CA ILE A 57 10.58 14.42 13.99
C ILE A 57 9.86 15.16 12.86
N GLU A 58 10.29 16.40 12.62
CA GLU A 58 9.87 17.16 11.45
C GLU A 58 10.85 16.92 10.30
N VAL A 59 10.32 16.60 9.11
CA VAL A 59 11.11 16.29 7.92
C VAL A 59 10.78 17.29 6.82
N ILE A 60 11.75 18.13 6.45
CA ILE A 60 11.60 19.17 5.43
C ILE A 60 12.30 18.72 4.16
N GLY A 61 11.52 18.55 3.08
CA GLY A 61 12.03 18.21 1.76
C GLY A 61 12.42 19.46 0.97
N SER A 62 13.72 19.69 0.80
CA SER A 62 14.28 20.76 -0.02
C SER A 62 14.83 20.21 -1.34
N GLN A 63 15.17 21.08 -2.30
CA GLN A 63 15.65 20.60 -3.59
C GLN A 63 17.03 19.93 -3.45
N TRP A 64 17.02 18.61 -3.65
CA TRP A 64 18.10 17.60 -3.58
C TRP A 64 18.68 17.27 -2.20
N TYR A 65 18.01 17.66 -1.11
CA TYR A 65 18.40 17.25 0.23
C TYR A 65 17.19 17.26 1.17
N TRP A 66 17.34 16.57 2.30
CA TRP A 66 16.32 16.51 3.35
C TRP A 66 16.89 17.08 4.64
N THR A 67 16.12 17.92 5.32
CA THR A 67 16.45 18.45 6.65
C THR A 67 15.59 17.74 7.68
N TYR A 68 16.20 17.29 8.77
CA TYR A 68 15.52 16.61 9.88
C TYR A 68 15.64 17.48 11.12
N GLU A 69 14.50 17.75 11.77
CA GLU A 69 14.42 18.49 13.03
C GLU A 69 13.82 17.61 14.12
N TYR A 70 14.55 17.45 15.22
CA TYR A 70 14.08 16.77 16.43
C TYR A 70 13.61 17.81 17.44
N SER A 71 12.29 17.96 17.56
CA SER A 71 11.69 18.98 18.43
C SER A 71 11.65 18.57 19.91
N ASP A 72 11.65 17.26 20.20
CA ASP A 72 11.40 16.72 21.56
C ASP A 72 12.66 16.16 22.26
N CYS A 73 13.85 16.30 21.68
CA CYS A 73 15.05 15.54 22.10
C CYS A 73 15.74 16.07 23.37
N PHE A 74 15.71 17.39 23.63
CA PHE A 74 16.55 18.03 24.66
C PHE A 74 15.81 18.60 25.87
N SER A 75 14.48 18.43 25.95
CA SER A 75 13.67 18.85 27.09
C SER A 75 13.94 18.05 28.38
N PHE A 76 14.80 17.02 28.34
CA PHE A 76 15.10 16.13 29.47
C PHE A 76 16.32 16.53 30.31
N GLU A 77 17.27 17.33 29.81
CA GLU A 77 18.55 17.57 30.50
C GLU A 77 18.76 18.99 31.04
N ASN A 78 18.12 20.01 30.48
CA ASN A 78 18.19 21.38 31.00
C ASN A 78 16.85 22.11 30.78
N GLU A 79 16.21 22.53 31.87
CA GLU A 79 14.88 23.15 31.90
C GLU A 79 14.79 24.49 31.12
N ASP A 80 15.91 25.03 30.63
CA ASP A 80 16.03 26.37 30.05
C ASP A 80 16.49 26.42 28.58
N ILE A 81 16.69 25.27 27.90
CA ILE A 81 17.08 25.29 26.48
C ILE A 81 16.17 24.37 25.66
N ASN A 82 15.15 24.96 25.04
CA ASN A 82 14.44 24.34 23.91
C ASN A 82 15.36 24.38 22.67
N GLU A 83 16.43 23.59 22.68
CA GLU A 83 17.25 23.39 21.49
C GLU A 83 16.62 22.26 20.69
N SER A 84 16.21 22.52 19.46
CA SER A 84 15.89 21.44 18.52
C SER A 84 17.16 20.99 17.81
N LEU A 85 17.36 19.68 17.65
CA LEU A 85 18.48 19.16 16.86
C LEU A 85 18.12 19.26 15.38
N ILE A 86 18.86 20.03 14.60
CA ILE A 86 18.64 20.18 13.15
C ILE A 86 19.87 19.70 12.39
N PHE A 87 19.68 18.85 11.38
CA PHE A 87 20.74 18.49 10.43
C PHE A 87 20.23 18.25 9.01
N ASP A 88 21.11 18.47 8.04
CA ASP A 88 20.86 18.27 6.62
C ASP A 88 21.48 16.96 6.12
N SER A 89 20.72 16.23 5.31
CA SER A 89 21.13 14.98 4.65
C SER A 89 21.39 15.24 3.16
N TYR A 90 22.67 15.28 2.81
CA TYR A 90 23.14 15.43 1.43
C TYR A 90 23.56 14.08 0.83
N MET A 91 23.37 13.93 -0.47
CA MET A 91 23.95 12.83 -1.22
C MET A 91 25.47 13.03 -1.34
N LEU A 92 26.24 12.01 -0.96
CA LEU A 92 27.69 12.01 -1.16
C LEU A 92 28.00 11.80 -2.66
N GLN A 93 29.03 12.47 -3.16
CA GLN A 93 29.54 12.21 -4.49
C GLN A 93 30.33 10.88 -4.47
N GLU A 94 30.21 10.09 -5.54
CA GLU A 94 31.17 9.01 -5.77
C GLU A 94 32.49 9.65 -6.22
N ASP A 95 33.58 9.34 -5.53
CA ASP A 95 34.93 9.68 -5.99
C ASP A 95 35.25 8.78 -7.20
N ASP A 96 35.49 9.35 -8.38
CA ASP A 96 35.99 8.65 -9.58
C ASP A 96 37.43 8.11 -9.39
#